data_AF-A0A093ZJ46-F1
#
_entry.id   AF-A0A093ZJ46-F1
#
_cell.length_a   1.000
_cell.length_b   1.000
_cell.length_c   1.000
_cell.angle_alpha   90.00
_cell.angle_beta   90.00
_cell.angle_gamma   90.00
#
_symmetry.space_group_name_H-M   'P 1'
#
loop_
_entity.id
_entity.type
_entity.pdbx_description
1 polymer ?
#
loop_
_entity_poly.entity_id
_entity_poly.type
_entity_poly.pdbx_seq_one_letter_code
_entity_poly.pdbx_strand_id
1 'polypeptide(L)'
;MADTTDPPTMANNTEPSSSMETKTQPLTANVARVLLLLRDLQRDRHKIDDPWIMLPLKLHEYDDLYVRIEKNDLIWGWVESMGKFSYDSRTSTFIIRKLGNMHAAFESQISCWIMDQLDAILFRDAQLGLLIREIVNTGNFGFPVQFIRPGNERGLISHNPDAQFVFSQRIFPTVVIEIANSPGSKSLSRLAKDYILHSYGKIQAVVGFKLNAKTKKVSLTVWRPHFYILPGKGPAVGVASETQIIRDEQGKANPAGGSGLRLMLRDFVPNDLKEKVDPDISILINSGELCRLLGATEERERKIAAGELIITPPQSMFCVEKWRETQPQPVYEEDKFVFSEEELKVHKRYLDSRGRYPGNMGKAGETAQRGRGSVKGED
;
A
#
# COMPACT_ATOMS: atom_id res chain seq x y z
N MET A 1 33.18 -10.59 -80.66
CA MET A 1 32.04 -10.10 -79.84
C MET A 1 31.11 -11.27 -79.62
N ALA A 2 31.07 -11.81 -78.42
CA ALA A 2 29.97 -12.64 -77.96
C ALA A 2 30.00 -12.67 -76.44
N ASP A 3 28.83 -12.38 -75.92
CA ASP A 3 28.38 -12.25 -74.54
C ASP A 3 28.11 -13.64 -73.94
N THR A 4 28.26 -13.79 -72.62
CA THR A 4 27.50 -14.76 -71.78
C THR A 4 27.81 -14.53 -70.28
N THR A 5 26.78 -14.09 -69.55
CA THR A 5 26.43 -14.27 -68.12
C THR A 5 26.44 -15.77 -67.71
N ASP A 6 26.64 -16.28 -66.47
CA ASP A 6 26.25 -15.94 -65.08
C ASP A 6 26.88 -17.06 -64.13
N PRO A 7 26.66 -17.19 -62.79
CA PRO A 7 27.09 -16.36 -61.64
C PRO A 7 27.66 -17.25 -60.44
N PRO A 8 27.46 -16.99 -59.12
CA PRO A 8 28.55 -16.75 -58.13
C PRO A 8 28.70 -17.83 -57.02
N THR A 9 29.73 -17.73 -56.16
CA THR A 9 29.77 -18.45 -54.86
C THR A 9 30.44 -17.62 -53.77
N MET A 10 29.73 -17.53 -52.64
CA MET A 10 30.00 -16.74 -51.44
C MET A 10 31.04 -17.39 -50.52
N ALA A 11 31.84 -16.56 -49.83
CA ALA A 11 32.36 -16.90 -48.50
C ALA A 11 32.50 -15.62 -47.66
N ASN A 12 31.73 -15.61 -46.56
CA ASN A 12 31.63 -14.60 -45.52
C ASN A 12 32.99 -14.22 -44.91
N ASN A 13 33.22 -12.93 -44.75
CA ASN A 13 34.01 -12.36 -43.64
C ASN A 13 33.48 -10.96 -43.36
N THR A 14 32.49 -10.86 -42.47
CA THR A 14 32.16 -9.60 -41.80
C THR A 14 31.75 -9.97 -40.39
N GLU A 15 32.68 -9.74 -39.45
CA GLU A 15 32.36 -9.71 -38.02
C GLU A 15 31.25 -8.67 -37.79
N PRO A 16 30.18 -8.99 -37.05
CA PRO A 16 29.24 -7.98 -36.63
C PRO A 16 29.89 -7.13 -35.52
N SER A 17 29.98 -5.83 -35.79
CA SER A 17 30.39 -4.81 -34.84
C SER A 17 29.60 -4.96 -33.53
N SER A 18 30.33 -5.33 -32.48
CA SER A 18 29.92 -5.22 -31.10
C SER A 18 29.84 -3.74 -30.69
N SER A 19 28.79 -3.42 -29.94
CA SER A 19 28.65 -2.31 -28.98
C SER A 19 27.56 -1.29 -29.29
N MET A 20 26.38 -1.55 -28.73
CA MET A 20 25.66 -0.54 -27.97
C MET A 20 25.20 -1.17 -26.65
N GLU A 21 26.15 -1.37 -25.74
CA GLU A 21 25.82 -1.44 -24.33
C GLU A 21 25.29 -0.06 -23.93
N THR A 22 23.99 0.08 -23.78
CA THR A 22 23.37 1.19 -23.04
C THR A 22 23.96 1.21 -21.65
N LYS A 23 24.96 2.06 -21.42
CA LYS A 23 25.53 2.31 -20.09
C LYS A 23 24.40 2.75 -19.16
N THR A 24 24.02 1.87 -18.25
CA THR A 24 23.09 2.18 -17.16
C THR A 24 23.64 3.38 -16.39
N GLN A 25 22.83 4.42 -16.18
CA GLN A 25 23.26 5.58 -15.40
C GLN A 25 23.74 5.14 -14.00
N PRO A 26 24.74 5.82 -13.42
CA PRO A 26 25.21 5.51 -12.07
C PRO A 26 24.05 5.65 -11.07
N LEU A 27 23.96 4.69 -10.14
CA LEU A 27 22.94 4.68 -9.09
C LEU A 27 23.04 5.96 -8.25
N THR A 28 21.89 6.59 -7.97
CA THR A 28 21.87 7.61 -6.92
C THR A 28 21.90 6.93 -5.56
N ALA A 29 22.41 7.64 -4.54
CA ALA A 29 22.46 7.10 -3.18
C ALA A 29 21.08 6.69 -2.64
N ASN A 30 19.99 7.35 -3.05
CA ASN A 30 18.64 6.99 -2.64
C ASN A 30 18.16 5.70 -3.33
N VAL A 31 18.39 5.55 -4.64
CA VAL A 31 18.03 4.33 -5.38
C VAL A 31 18.80 3.13 -4.82
N ALA A 32 20.12 3.28 -4.63
CA ALA A 32 20.96 2.24 -4.05
C ALA A 32 20.47 1.81 -2.66
N ARG A 33 20.13 2.77 -1.80
CA ARG A 33 19.60 2.51 -0.46
C ARG A 33 18.26 1.78 -0.49
N VAL A 34 17.35 2.12 -1.41
CA VAL A 34 16.08 1.40 -1.55
C VAL A 34 16.34 -0.04 -1.97
N LEU A 35 17.17 -0.28 -2.99
CA LEU A 35 17.50 -1.62 -3.47
C LEU A 35 18.15 -2.49 -2.38
N LEU A 36 19.11 -1.96 -1.63
CA LEU A 36 19.75 -2.65 -0.52
C LEU A 36 18.73 -3.03 0.57
N LEU A 37 17.83 -2.11 0.91
CA LEU A 37 16.78 -2.39 1.89
C LEU A 37 15.81 -3.47 1.39
N LEU A 38 15.36 -3.42 0.13
CA LEU A 38 14.49 -4.47 -0.43
C LEU A 38 15.14 -5.84 -0.31
N ARG A 39 16.46 -5.93 -0.52
CA ARG A 39 17.21 -7.18 -0.41
C ARG A 39 17.33 -7.68 1.03
N ASP A 40 17.59 -6.79 1.98
CA ASP A 40 17.63 -7.15 3.40
C ASP A 40 16.26 -7.67 3.88
N LEU A 41 15.19 -7.10 3.34
CA LEU A 41 13.82 -7.58 3.60
C LEU A 41 13.51 -8.90 2.94
N GLN A 42 13.99 -9.12 1.71
CA GLN A 42 13.87 -10.40 1.01
C GLN A 42 14.54 -11.55 1.78
N ARG A 43 15.67 -11.27 2.40
CA ARG A 43 16.47 -12.27 3.13
C ARG A 43 16.12 -12.38 4.61
N ASP A 44 15.05 -11.72 5.04
CA ASP A 44 14.62 -11.61 6.45
C ASP A 44 15.73 -11.16 7.41
N ARG A 45 16.72 -10.41 6.89
CA ARG A 45 17.82 -9.82 7.66
C ARG A 45 17.38 -8.56 8.41
N HIS A 46 16.22 -8.05 8.07
CA HIS A 46 15.56 -6.96 8.78
C HIS A 46 14.20 -7.38 9.34
N LYS A 47 14.14 -7.48 10.67
CA LYS A 47 12.89 -7.44 11.43
C LYS A 47 12.42 -5.99 11.45
N ILE A 48 11.44 -5.68 10.61
CA ILE A 48 10.79 -4.39 10.65
C ILE A 48 9.68 -4.45 11.71
N ASP A 49 9.86 -3.73 12.82
CA ASP A 49 8.79 -3.54 13.81
C ASP A 49 7.72 -2.52 13.35
N ASP A 50 8.06 -1.61 12.41
CA ASP A 50 7.16 -0.60 11.83
C ASP A 50 6.85 -0.88 10.33
N PRO A 51 5.65 -1.36 9.98
CA PRO A 51 5.30 -1.81 8.63
C PRO A 51 5.28 -0.70 7.55
N TRP A 52 5.73 0.53 7.86
CA TRP A 52 5.65 1.70 6.98
C TRP A 52 6.98 2.47 6.91
N ILE A 53 7.87 2.06 6.00
CA ILE A 53 9.19 2.68 5.83
C ILE A 53 9.15 3.81 4.82
N MET A 54 9.28 5.05 5.29
CA MET A 54 9.39 6.23 4.45
C MET A 54 10.84 6.52 4.08
N LEU A 55 11.10 6.71 2.78
CA LEU A 55 12.40 7.00 2.19
C LEU A 55 12.28 8.21 1.25
N PRO A 56 13.24 9.15 1.28
CA PRO A 56 13.29 10.22 0.29
C PRO A 56 13.64 9.61 -1.08
N LEU A 57 12.86 9.94 -2.11
CA LEU A 57 13.10 9.51 -3.49
C LEU A 57 12.47 10.53 -4.45
N LYS A 58 13.30 11.17 -5.29
CA LYS A 58 12.83 12.11 -6.31
C LYS A 58 12.15 11.36 -7.46
N LEU A 59 11.38 12.05 -8.29
CA LEU A 59 10.61 11.41 -9.37
C LEU A 59 11.50 10.63 -10.34
N HIS A 60 12.58 11.25 -10.85
CA HIS A 60 13.51 10.55 -11.74
C HIS A 60 14.23 9.37 -11.07
N GLU A 61 14.42 9.42 -9.74
CA GLU A 61 14.98 8.31 -8.97
C GLU A 61 13.94 7.19 -8.81
N TYR A 62 12.65 7.52 -8.70
CA TYR A 62 11.56 6.57 -8.69
C TYR A 62 11.42 5.86 -10.04
N ASP A 63 11.50 6.59 -11.15
CA ASP A 63 11.47 6.02 -12.50
C ASP A 63 12.66 5.08 -12.72
N ASP A 64 13.87 5.51 -12.34
CA ASP A 64 15.09 4.69 -12.40
C ASP A 64 15.00 3.45 -11.50
N LEU A 65 14.50 3.59 -10.27
CA LEU A 65 14.28 2.48 -9.35
C LEU A 65 13.31 1.45 -9.95
N TYR A 66 12.19 1.90 -10.52
CA TYR A 66 11.18 0.99 -11.07
C TYR A 66 11.74 0.14 -12.22
N VAL A 67 12.42 0.78 -13.17
CA VAL A 67 13.10 0.09 -14.29
C VAL A 67 14.14 -0.92 -13.80
N ARG A 68 14.84 -0.61 -12.70
CA ARG A 68 15.83 -1.52 -12.12
C ARG A 68 15.20 -2.71 -11.43
N ILE A 69 14.14 -2.50 -10.66
CA ILE A 69 13.40 -3.60 -10.01
C ILE A 69 12.85 -4.54 -11.09
N GLU A 70 12.22 -4.01 -12.14
CA GLU A 70 11.66 -4.80 -13.25
C GLU A 70 12.72 -5.66 -13.98
N LYS A 71 13.96 -5.15 -14.12
CA LYS A 71 15.06 -5.87 -14.78
C LYS A 71 15.74 -6.94 -13.91
N ASN A 72 15.41 -7.01 -12.62
CA ASN A 72 16.01 -7.98 -11.70
C ASN A 72 14.94 -8.98 -11.28
N ASP A 73 14.89 -10.15 -11.93
CA ASP A 73 13.86 -11.18 -11.70
C ASP A 73 13.75 -11.62 -10.23
N LEU A 74 14.86 -11.66 -9.49
CA LEU A 74 14.88 -12.06 -8.08
C LEU A 74 14.22 -11.02 -7.18
N ILE A 75 14.55 -9.74 -7.38
CA ILE A 75 13.92 -8.64 -6.64
C ILE A 75 12.50 -8.44 -7.13
N TRP A 76 12.24 -8.53 -8.43
CA TRP A 76 10.92 -8.38 -9.04
C TRP A 76 9.93 -9.40 -8.50
N GLY A 77 10.24 -10.71 -8.52
CA GLY A 77 9.33 -11.73 -7.99
C GLY A 77 9.07 -11.59 -6.48
N TRP A 78 10.08 -11.16 -5.72
CA TRP A 78 9.89 -10.86 -4.30
C TRP A 78 9.07 -9.57 -4.09
N VAL A 79 9.32 -8.54 -4.89
CA VAL A 79 8.57 -7.30 -4.88
C VAL A 79 7.13 -7.55 -5.28
N GLU A 80 6.82 -8.31 -6.32
CA GLU A 80 5.45 -8.67 -6.70
C GLU A 80 4.74 -9.40 -5.55
N SER A 81 5.43 -10.32 -4.88
CA SER A 81 4.86 -11.07 -3.74
C SER A 81 4.73 -10.25 -2.45
N MET A 82 5.48 -9.14 -2.31
CA MET A 82 5.48 -8.27 -1.12
C MET A 82 4.92 -6.86 -1.40
N GLY A 83 4.37 -6.63 -2.61
CA GLY A 83 4.43 -5.40 -3.43
C GLY A 83 3.68 -4.17 -3.00
N LYS A 84 3.66 -3.88 -1.71
CA LYS A 84 2.92 -2.77 -1.14
C LYS A 84 3.79 -1.51 -1.12
N PHE A 85 4.15 -1.00 -2.29
CA PHE A 85 4.83 0.30 -2.42
C PHE A 85 3.85 1.46 -2.55
N SER A 86 4.27 2.63 -2.06
CA SER A 86 3.58 3.88 -2.37
C SER A 86 4.59 4.97 -2.67
N TYR A 87 4.21 5.91 -3.52
CA TYR A 87 5.04 7.01 -3.94
C TYR A 87 4.24 8.31 -3.98
N ASP A 88 4.81 9.39 -3.45
CA ASP A 88 4.24 10.72 -3.53
C ASP A 88 5.29 11.71 -4.04
N SER A 89 5.15 12.10 -5.31
CA SER A 89 6.03 13.08 -5.95
C SER A 89 5.99 14.45 -5.27
N ARG A 90 4.87 14.83 -4.63
CA ARG A 90 4.73 16.14 -3.95
C ARG A 90 5.70 16.27 -2.78
N THR A 91 5.95 15.16 -2.10
CA THR A 91 6.86 15.08 -0.96
C THR A 91 8.15 14.34 -1.28
N SER A 92 8.33 13.90 -2.53
CA SER A 92 9.45 13.03 -2.96
C SER A 92 9.67 11.88 -1.97
N THR A 93 8.58 11.16 -1.66
CA THR A 93 8.59 10.12 -0.63
C THR A 93 8.19 8.79 -1.23
N PHE A 94 9.08 7.82 -1.12
CA PHE A 94 8.82 6.41 -1.40
C PHE A 94 8.55 5.67 -0.09
N ILE A 95 7.58 4.77 -0.13
CA ILE A 95 7.12 4.02 1.04
C ILE A 95 7.20 2.53 0.72
N ILE A 96 7.98 1.81 1.52
CA ILE A 96 7.98 0.34 1.53
C ILE A 96 7.08 -0.12 2.67
N ARG A 97 6.13 -1.00 2.34
CA ARG A 97 5.26 -1.60 3.34
C ARG A 97 5.41 -3.11 3.36
N LYS A 98 5.63 -3.66 4.56
CA LYS A 98 5.54 -5.09 4.84
C LYS A 98 4.35 -5.26 5.77
N LEU A 99 3.23 -5.80 5.29
CA LEU A 99 2.10 -6.11 6.16
C LEU A 99 2.55 -7.16 7.17
N GLY A 100 2.35 -6.90 8.46
CA GLY A 100 2.48 -7.93 9.48
C GLY A 100 1.38 -8.98 9.29
N ASN A 101 1.63 -10.21 9.75
CA ASN A 101 0.66 -11.32 9.66
C ASN A 101 -0.72 -10.94 10.18
N MET A 102 -0.78 -10.19 11.29
CA MET A 102 -2.03 -9.72 11.88
C MET A 102 -2.79 -8.76 10.95
N HIS A 103 -2.11 -7.82 10.29
CA HIS A 103 -2.74 -6.88 9.35
C HIS A 103 -3.28 -7.62 8.13
N ALA A 104 -2.49 -8.52 7.55
CA ALA A 104 -2.90 -9.30 6.37
C ALA A 104 -4.07 -10.24 6.68
N ALA A 105 -4.05 -10.93 7.83
CA ALA A 105 -5.13 -11.82 8.23
C ALA A 105 -6.42 -11.05 8.56
N PHE A 106 -6.33 -9.90 9.24
CA PHE A 106 -7.50 -9.08 9.54
C PHE A 106 -8.11 -8.47 8.27
N GLU A 107 -7.27 -7.94 7.38
CA GLU A 107 -7.68 -7.46 6.06
C GLU A 107 -8.42 -8.55 5.29
N SER A 108 -7.81 -9.72 5.12
CA SER A 108 -8.38 -10.84 4.37
C SER A 108 -9.74 -11.28 4.95
N GLN A 109 -9.87 -11.34 6.27
CA GLN A 109 -11.15 -11.70 6.91
C GLN A 109 -12.25 -10.67 6.67
N ILE A 110 -11.95 -9.37 6.78
CA ILE A 110 -12.92 -8.30 6.46
C ILE A 110 -13.32 -8.37 5.00
N SER A 111 -12.34 -8.52 4.13
CA SER A 111 -12.51 -8.62 2.68
C SER A 111 -13.41 -9.79 2.28
N CYS A 112 -13.18 -10.98 2.83
CA CYS A 112 -14.05 -12.14 2.61
C CYS A 112 -15.47 -11.89 3.15
N TRP A 113 -15.59 -11.35 4.36
CA TRP A 113 -16.90 -11.07 4.95
C TRP A 113 -17.73 -10.12 4.09
N ILE A 114 -17.10 -9.06 3.56
CA ILE A 114 -17.76 -8.10 2.66
C ILE A 114 -18.27 -8.81 1.40
N MET A 115 -17.44 -9.65 0.77
CA MET A 115 -17.85 -10.42 -0.41
C MET A 115 -19.00 -11.37 -0.10
N ASP A 116 -18.95 -12.09 1.03
CA ASP A 116 -20.04 -13.00 1.45
C ASP A 116 -21.38 -12.27 1.59
N GLN A 117 -21.38 -11.02 2.10
CA GLN A 117 -22.61 -10.22 2.17
C GLN A 117 -23.07 -9.72 0.81
N LEU A 118 -22.16 -9.32 -0.06
CA LEU A 118 -22.51 -8.93 -1.43
C LEU A 118 -23.14 -10.12 -2.16
N ASP A 119 -22.58 -11.32 -2.02
CA ASP A 119 -23.13 -12.55 -2.57
C ASP A 119 -24.51 -12.87 -1.98
N ALA A 120 -24.70 -12.69 -0.67
CA ALA A 120 -26.01 -12.86 -0.04
C ALA A 120 -27.08 -11.92 -0.60
N ILE A 121 -26.70 -10.70 -1.04
CA ILE A 121 -27.62 -9.78 -1.73
C ILE A 121 -27.91 -10.29 -3.15
N LEU A 122 -26.87 -10.72 -3.88
CA LEU A 122 -26.99 -11.32 -5.22
C LEU A 122 -28.01 -12.48 -5.25
N PHE A 123 -28.01 -13.36 -4.24
CA PHE A 123 -28.96 -14.48 -4.18
C PHE A 123 -30.42 -14.08 -3.90
N ARG A 124 -30.66 -12.85 -3.42
CA ARG A 124 -32.00 -12.36 -3.08
C ARG A 124 -32.64 -11.55 -4.20
N ASP A 125 -31.84 -10.87 -5.01
CA ASP A 125 -32.30 -10.00 -6.09
C ASP A 125 -31.49 -10.23 -7.37
N ALA A 126 -32.12 -10.86 -8.37
CA ALA A 126 -31.49 -11.19 -9.64
C ALA A 126 -31.08 -9.97 -10.48
N GLN A 127 -31.76 -8.83 -10.34
CA GLN A 127 -31.44 -7.60 -11.07
C GLN A 127 -30.23 -6.90 -10.46
N LEU A 128 -30.19 -6.76 -9.13
CA LEU A 128 -28.99 -6.29 -8.41
C LEU A 128 -27.82 -7.25 -8.59
N GLY A 129 -28.12 -8.54 -8.79
CA GLY A 129 -27.13 -9.56 -9.06
C GLY A 129 -26.21 -9.28 -10.25
N LEU A 130 -26.72 -8.63 -11.29
CA LEU A 130 -25.89 -8.22 -12.44
C LEU A 130 -24.88 -7.14 -12.06
N LEU A 131 -25.24 -6.19 -11.19
CA LEU A 131 -24.33 -5.16 -10.69
C LEU A 131 -23.29 -5.74 -9.74
N ILE A 132 -23.70 -6.66 -8.86
CA ILE A 132 -22.82 -7.24 -7.84
C ILE A 132 -21.73 -8.10 -8.46
N ARG A 133 -22.04 -8.83 -9.54
CA ARG A 133 -21.05 -9.62 -10.30
C ARG A 133 -19.92 -8.79 -10.90
N GLU A 134 -20.13 -7.50 -11.11
CA GLU A 134 -19.10 -6.59 -11.59
C GLU A 134 -18.21 -6.06 -10.46
N ILE A 135 -18.51 -6.36 -9.19
CA ILE A 135 -17.68 -5.97 -8.05
C ILE A 135 -16.63 -7.06 -7.81
N VAL A 136 -15.37 -6.71 -7.99
CA VAL A 136 -14.23 -7.59 -7.81
C VAL A 136 -13.39 -7.10 -6.64
N ASN A 137 -13.14 -7.97 -5.66
CA ASN A 137 -12.10 -7.75 -4.67
C ASN A 137 -10.74 -8.15 -5.27
N THR A 138 -9.82 -7.20 -5.40
CA THR A 138 -8.49 -7.49 -5.95
C THR A 138 -7.46 -7.86 -4.88
N GLY A 139 -7.84 -7.85 -3.60
CA GLY A 139 -7.04 -8.29 -2.46
C GLY A 139 -5.61 -7.75 -2.45
N ASN A 140 -4.66 -8.60 -2.03
CA ASN A 140 -3.23 -8.30 -2.00
C ASN A 140 -2.56 -8.21 -3.38
N PHE A 141 -3.26 -8.60 -4.46
CA PHE A 141 -2.78 -8.51 -5.84
C PHE A 141 -3.31 -7.26 -6.57
N GLY A 142 -3.92 -6.32 -5.83
CA GLY A 142 -4.41 -5.07 -6.39
C GLY A 142 -3.26 -4.24 -6.98
N PHE A 143 -3.43 -3.78 -8.22
CA PHE A 143 -2.54 -2.78 -8.80
C PHE A 143 -2.58 -1.49 -7.98
N PRO A 144 -1.45 -0.76 -7.87
CA PRO A 144 -1.43 0.53 -7.21
C PRO A 144 -2.46 1.49 -7.81
N VAL A 145 -3.16 2.22 -6.95
CA VAL A 145 -4.02 3.33 -7.35
C VAL A 145 -3.14 4.53 -7.68
N GLN A 146 -3.04 4.84 -8.97
CA GLN A 146 -2.22 5.92 -9.48
C GLN A 146 -3.05 7.15 -9.83
N PHE A 147 -2.55 8.31 -9.42
CA PHE A 147 -3.09 9.62 -9.74
C PHE A 147 -2.04 10.42 -10.50
N ILE A 148 -2.36 10.71 -11.76
CA ILE A 148 -1.59 11.61 -12.61
C ILE A 148 -2.34 12.92 -12.69
N ARG A 149 -1.67 14.03 -12.35
CA ARG A 149 -2.29 15.35 -12.42
C ARG A 149 -2.39 15.84 -13.87
N PRO A 150 -3.60 16.16 -14.37
CA PRO A 150 -3.74 16.78 -15.69
C PRO A 150 -2.93 18.08 -15.77
N GLY A 151 -2.13 18.26 -16.81
CA GLY A 151 -1.28 19.45 -17.01
C GLY A 151 -0.01 19.49 -16.16
N ASN A 152 0.24 18.49 -15.32
CA ASN A 152 1.52 18.29 -14.64
C ASN A 152 1.83 16.79 -14.58
N GLU A 153 2.31 16.26 -15.71
CA GLU A 153 2.70 14.86 -15.89
C GLU A 153 3.79 14.41 -14.91
N ARG A 154 4.47 15.35 -14.21
CA ARG A 154 5.42 15.06 -13.12
C ARG A 154 4.75 14.85 -11.76
N GLY A 155 3.44 15.05 -11.64
CA GLY A 155 2.68 14.88 -10.40
C GLY A 155 2.12 13.47 -10.26
N LEU A 156 2.98 12.49 -9.99
CA LEU A 156 2.58 11.11 -9.68
C LEU A 156 2.31 10.93 -8.18
N ILE A 157 1.13 10.42 -7.84
CA ILE A 157 0.84 9.84 -6.53
C ILE A 157 0.39 8.41 -6.78
N SER A 158 1.09 7.44 -6.21
CA SER A 158 0.77 6.03 -6.32
C SER A 158 0.58 5.48 -4.92
N HIS A 159 -0.64 5.07 -4.60
CA HIS A 159 -0.93 4.41 -3.33
C HIS A 159 -1.25 2.95 -3.60
N ASN A 160 -0.74 2.06 -2.76
CA ASN A 160 -1.18 0.69 -2.76
C ASN A 160 -2.11 0.56 -1.53
N PRO A 161 -3.40 0.24 -1.68
CA PRO A 161 -4.28 0.08 -0.52
C PRO A 161 -4.03 -1.25 0.22
N ASP A 162 -4.63 -1.40 1.41
CA ASP A 162 -4.56 -2.70 2.09
C ASP A 162 -5.56 -3.70 1.49
N ALA A 163 -6.76 -3.23 1.15
CA ALA A 163 -7.70 -3.92 0.27
C ALA A 163 -8.40 -2.93 -0.65
N GLN A 164 -8.93 -3.41 -1.77
CA GLN A 164 -9.75 -2.60 -2.66
C GLN A 164 -10.80 -3.43 -3.39
N PHE A 165 -11.94 -2.81 -3.64
CA PHE A 165 -13.05 -3.35 -4.42
C PHE A 165 -13.19 -2.51 -5.67
N VAL A 166 -13.14 -3.17 -6.82
CA VAL A 166 -13.16 -2.55 -8.13
C VAL A 166 -14.47 -2.93 -8.81
N PHE A 167 -15.15 -1.95 -9.39
CA PHE A 167 -16.22 -2.22 -10.32
C PHE A 167 -15.61 -2.45 -11.71
N SER A 168 -15.94 -3.56 -12.38
CA SER A 168 -15.37 -3.93 -13.67
C SER A 168 -15.33 -2.77 -14.65
N GLN A 169 -14.28 -2.73 -15.48
CA GLN A 169 -14.05 -1.68 -16.49
C GLN A 169 -13.84 -0.26 -15.91
N ARG A 170 -13.59 -0.13 -14.60
CA ARG A 170 -13.17 1.13 -13.98
C ARG A 170 -11.71 1.10 -13.60
N ILE A 171 -11.02 2.22 -13.83
CA ILE A 171 -9.61 2.41 -13.50
C ILE A 171 -9.41 2.55 -11.98
N PHE A 172 -10.33 3.22 -11.31
CA PHE A 172 -10.28 3.41 -9.86
C PHE A 172 -11.16 2.39 -9.14
N PRO A 173 -10.72 1.88 -7.98
CA PRO A 173 -11.61 1.14 -7.10
C PRO A 173 -12.78 2.03 -6.64
N THR A 174 -13.87 1.42 -6.21
CA THR A 174 -15.02 2.11 -5.62
C THR A 174 -14.91 2.14 -4.10
N VAL A 175 -14.37 1.08 -3.48
CA VAL A 175 -14.08 1.02 -2.04
C VAL A 175 -12.61 0.68 -1.79
N VAL A 176 -11.98 1.40 -0.87
CA VAL A 176 -10.61 1.15 -0.40
C VAL A 176 -10.61 0.91 1.11
N ILE A 177 -9.81 -0.05 1.58
CA ILE A 177 -9.57 -0.31 3.00
C ILE A 177 -8.10 -0.06 3.33
N GLU A 178 -7.86 0.63 4.43
CA GLU A 178 -6.55 0.94 4.99
C GLU A 178 -6.52 0.64 6.49
N ILE A 179 -5.47 -0.03 6.94
CA ILE A 179 -5.22 -0.41 8.31
C ILE A 179 -3.94 0.28 8.77
N ALA A 180 -3.97 0.91 9.94
CA ALA A 180 -2.84 1.62 10.54
C ALA A 180 -2.64 1.22 12.00
N ASN A 181 -1.38 1.13 12.42
CA ASN A 181 -1.03 1.02 13.84
C ASN A 181 -0.90 2.41 14.48
N SER A 182 -1.10 2.47 15.80
CA SER A 182 -0.97 3.68 16.62
C SER A 182 -0.16 3.41 17.88
N PRO A 183 0.89 4.19 18.18
CA PRO A 183 1.45 5.24 17.32
C PRO A 183 2.03 4.64 16.02
N GLY A 184 2.00 5.42 14.93
CA GLY A 184 2.49 5.01 13.61
C GLY A 184 2.52 6.18 12.64
N SER A 185 3.28 6.02 11.55
CA SER A 185 3.50 7.07 10.53
C SER A 185 2.40 7.14 9.47
N LYS A 186 1.61 6.07 9.30
CA LYS A 186 0.52 5.99 8.32
C LYS A 186 -0.64 6.92 8.70
N SER A 187 -0.84 7.98 7.92
CA SER A 187 -1.94 8.93 8.10
C SER A 187 -3.17 8.55 7.26
N LEU A 188 -4.13 7.86 7.90
CA LEU A 188 -5.37 7.43 7.24
C LEU A 188 -6.17 8.60 6.64
N SER A 189 -6.25 9.74 7.33
CA SER A 189 -6.99 10.91 6.82
C SER A 189 -6.34 11.51 5.57
N ARG A 190 -4.99 11.53 5.49
CA ARG A 190 -4.29 11.98 4.29
C ARG A 190 -4.54 11.04 3.13
N LEU A 191 -4.40 9.73 3.35
CA LEU A 191 -4.68 8.71 2.32
C LEU A 191 -6.11 8.82 1.80
N ALA A 192 -7.10 8.92 2.71
CA ALA A 192 -8.50 9.06 2.32
C ALA A 192 -8.77 10.31 1.47
N LYS A 193 -8.15 11.45 1.82
CA LYS A 193 -8.23 12.67 1.01
C LYS A 193 -7.59 12.48 -0.35
N ASP A 194 -6.42 11.85 -0.42
CA ASP A 194 -5.75 11.61 -1.70
C ASP A 194 -6.61 10.69 -2.60
N TYR A 195 -7.10 9.57 -2.07
CA TYR A 195 -7.99 8.66 -2.81
C TYR A 195 -9.23 9.38 -3.34
N ILE A 196 -9.96 10.09 -2.48
CA ILE A 196 -11.25 10.69 -2.86
C ILE A 196 -11.04 11.91 -3.77
N LEU A 197 -10.12 12.81 -3.45
CA LEU A 197 -9.97 14.08 -4.18
C LEU A 197 -9.27 13.88 -5.53
N HIS A 198 -8.18 13.09 -5.60
CA HIS A 198 -7.46 12.90 -6.87
C HIS A 198 -8.18 11.92 -7.81
N SER A 199 -9.12 11.11 -7.31
CA SER A 199 -10.05 10.35 -8.15
C SER A 199 -11.28 11.16 -8.58
N TYR A 200 -11.42 12.42 -8.17
CA TYR A 200 -12.62 13.24 -8.38
C TYR A 200 -13.91 12.60 -7.85
N GLY A 201 -13.81 11.91 -6.71
CA GLY A 201 -14.94 11.22 -6.09
C GLY A 201 -15.37 9.94 -6.83
N LYS A 202 -14.48 9.33 -7.61
CA LYS A 202 -14.71 7.99 -8.21
C LYS A 202 -14.51 6.88 -7.18
N ILE A 203 -13.59 7.06 -6.23
CA ILE A 203 -13.52 6.24 -5.02
C ILE A 203 -14.62 6.72 -4.07
N GLN A 204 -15.62 5.88 -3.83
CA GLN A 204 -16.86 6.21 -3.13
C GLN A 204 -16.77 6.03 -1.62
N ALA A 205 -15.92 5.12 -1.15
CA ALA A 205 -15.66 4.96 0.27
C ALA A 205 -14.20 4.60 0.53
N VAL A 206 -13.63 5.21 1.56
CA VAL A 206 -12.34 4.80 2.14
C VAL A 206 -12.60 4.39 3.57
N VAL A 207 -12.21 3.18 3.95
CA VAL A 207 -12.37 2.61 5.28
C VAL A 207 -11.02 2.58 5.97
N GLY A 208 -10.94 3.17 7.16
CA GLY A 208 -9.72 3.23 7.96
C GLY A 208 -9.89 2.52 9.28
N PHE A 209 -9.07 1.50 9.53
CA PHE A 209 -8.92 0.90 10.85
C PHE A 209 -7.64 1.39 11.51
N LYS A 210 -7.76 1.97 12.70
CA LYS A 210 -6.62 2.40 13.52
C LYS A 210 -6.52 1.52 14.75
N LEU A 211 -5.52 0.64 14.75
CA LEU A 211 -5.24 -0.34 15.80
C LEU A 211 -4.22 0.26 16.77
N ASN A 212 -4.52 0.27 18.06
CA ASN A 212 -3.56 0.71 19.06
C ASN A 212 -2.55 -0.41 19.35
N ALA A 213 -1.26 -0.11 19.34
CA ALA A 213 -0.21 -1.10 19.60
C ALA A 213 -0.04 -1.41 21.10
N LYS A 214 -0.49 -0.51 21.99
CA LYS A 214 -0.32 -0.63 23.45
C LYS A 214 -1.58 -1.11 24.17
N THR A 215 -2.75 -0.92 23.57
CA THR A 215 -4.06 -1.28 24.13
C THR A 215 -4.85 -2.06 23.09
N LYS A 216 -5.99 -2.63 23.47
CA LYS A 216 -6.86 -3.33 22.51
C LYS A 216 -7.76 -2.40 21.71
N LYS A 217 -7.57 -1.08 21.85
CA LYS A 217 -8.44 -0.07 21.23
C LYS A 217 -8.34 -0.11 19.71
N VAL A 218 -9.51 -0.09 19.07
CA VAL A 218 -9.63 0.03 17.62
C VAL A 218 -10.63 1.13 17.28
N SER A 219 -10.18 2.07 16.47
CA SER A 219 -11.03 3.10 15.88
C SER A 219 -11.28 2.78 14.41
N LEU A 220 -12.52 2.97 13.99
CA LEU A 220 -12.96 2.84 12.60
C LEU A 220 -13.35 4.23 12.11
N THR A 221 -12.87 4.62 10.94
CA THR A 221 -13.32 5.82 10.24
C THR A 221 -13.72 5.46 8.82
N VAL A 222 -14.86 5.97 8.34
CA VAL A 222 -15.27 5.85 6.93
C VAL A 222 -15.30 7.25 6.32
N TRP A 223 -14.57 7.45 5.24
CA TRP A 223 -14.59 8.68 4.44
C TRP A 223 -15.37 8.47 3.15
N ARG A 224 -16.18 9.45 2.77
CA ARG A 224 -16.98 9.44 1.53
C ARG A 224 -16.84 10.77 0.78
N PRO A 225 -16.96 10.79 -0.55
CA PRO A 225 -17.01 12.03 -1.32
C PRO A 225 -18.26 12.83 -0.94
N HIS A 226 -18.07 14.13 -0.76
CA HIS A 226 -19.16 15.09 -0.58
C HIS A 226 -19.17 16.03 -1.78
N PHE A 227 -20.19 15.94 -2.62
CA PHE A 227 -20.32 16.78 -3.82
C PHE A 227 -21.11 18.05 -3.49
N TYR A 228 -20.62 19.20 -3.97
CA TYR A 228 -21.25 20.50 -3.75
C TYR A 228 -20.94 21.44 -4.92
N ILE A 229 -21.67 22.56 -5.02
CA ILE A 229 -21.43 23.59 -6.02
C ILE A 229 -20.63 24.73 -5.39
N LEU A 230 -19.48 25.06 -5.96
CA LEU A 230 -18.74 26.27 -5.62
C LEU A 230 -19.29 27.46 -6.43
N PRO A 231 -19.73 28.55 -5.77
CA PRO A 231 -20.17 29.76 -6.46
C PRO A 231 -19.11 30.25 -7.46
N GLY A 232 -19.50 30.40 -8.73
CA GLY A 232 -18.62 30.86 -9.81
C GLY A 232 -17.54 29.86 -10.28
N LYS A 233 -17.46 28.65 -9.71
CA LYS A 233 -16.45 27.62 -10.09
C LYS A 233 -17.06 26.27 -10.49
N GLY A 234 -18.35 26.06 -10.25
CA GLY A 234 -19.06 24.85 -10.66
C GLY A 234 -18.95 23.70 -9.65
N PRO A 235 -19.20 22.45 -10.08
CA PRO A 235 -19.18 21.28 -9.21
C PRO A 235 -17.80 21.03 -8.58
N ALA A 236 -17.80 20.68 -7.29
CA ALA A 236 -16.62 20.38 -6.52
C ALA A 236 -16.82 19.13 -5.66
N VAL A 237 -15.70 18.50 -5.30
CA VAL A 237 -15.67 17.33 -4.42
C VAL A 237 -14.92 17.67 -3.13
N GLY A 238 -15.53 17.30 -2.01
CA GLY A 238 -14.96 17.35 -0.67
C GLY A 238 -14.95 15.96 -0.04
N VAL A 239 -14.56 15.89 1.22
CA VAL A 239 -14.50 14.63 1.97
C VAL A 239 -15.29 14.79 3.27
N ALA A 240 -16.29 13.94 3.46
CA ALA A 240 -16.98 13.75 4.73
C ALA A 240 -16.44 12.50 5.43
N SER A 241 -16.51 12.47 6.76
CA SER A 241 -16.04 11.31 7.53
C SER A 241 -16.87 11.03 8.76
N GLU A 242 -17.03 9.75 9.09
CA GLU A 242 -17.65 9.27 10.31
C GLU A 242 -16.65 8.40 11.07
N THR A 243 -16.40 8.70 12.35
CA THR A 243 -15.47 7.93 13.20
C THR A 243 -16.19 7.30 14.38
N GLN A 244 -15.87 6.04 14.65
CA GLN A 244 -16.41 5.27 15.77
C GLN A 244 -15.27 4.53 16.49
N ILE A 245 -15.43 4.32 17.80
CA ILE A 245 -14.61 3.35 18.55
C ILE A 245 -15.37 2.03 18.50
N ILE A 246 -14.79 1.01 17.86
CA ILE A 246 -15.42 -0.31 17.72
C ILE A 246 -14.97 -1.29 18.79
N ARG A 247 -13.78 -1.07 19.36
CA ARG A 247 -13.19 -1.83 20.45
C ARG A 247 -12.50 -0.87 21.41
N ASP A 248 -12.81 -0.96 22.70
CA ASP A 248 -12.18 -0.11 23.72
C ASP A 248 -10.78 -0.60 24.12
N GLU A 249 -10.15 0.10 25.06
CA GLU A 249 -8.77 -0.18 25.50
C GLU A 249 -8.62 -1.55 26.17
N GLN A 250 -9.71 -2.05 26.79
CA GLN A 250 -9.80 -3.34 27.46
C GLN A 250 -10.17 -4.47 26.49
N GLY A 251 -10.54 -4.12 25.25
CA GLY A 251 -10.84 -5.08 24.20
C GLY A 251 -12.32 -5.41 24.06
N LYS A 252 -13.20 -4.70 24.76
CA LYS A 252 -14.65 -4.88 24.70
C LYS A 252 -15.21 -4.16 23.46
N ALA A 253 -16.12 -4.85 22.76
CA ALA A 253 -16.81 -4.31 21.61
C ALA A 253 -17.77 -3.18 22.00
N ASN A 254 -17.95 -2.21 21.10
CA ASN A 254 -18.98 -1.20 21.25
C ASN A 254 -20.37 -1.85 21.21
N PRO A 255 -21.21 -1.69 22.26
CA PRO A 255 -22.52 -2.34 22.34
C PRO A 255 -23.64 -1.61 21.58
N ALA A 256 -23.38 -0.40 21.06
CA ALA A 256 -24.41 0.40 20.42
C ALA A 256 -24.97 -0.30 19.17
N GLY A 257 -26.31 -0.34 19.07
CA GLY A 257 -27.02 -0.86 17.91
C GLY A 257 -26.63 -0.09 16.64
N GLY A 258 -26.12 -0.80 15.64
CA GLY A 258 -25.62 -0.20 14.40
C GLY A 258 -24.15 0.24 14.42
N SER A 259 -23.43 0.07 15.54
CA SER A 259 -21.98 0.31 15.58
C SER A 259 -21.22 -0.72 14.76
N GLY A 260 -20.14 -0.27 14.10
CA GLY A 260 -19.30 -1.12 13.25
C GLY A 260 -19.15 -0.57 11.83
N LEU A 261 -18.70 -1.42 10.91
CA LEU A 261 -18.51 -1.05 9.51
C LEU A 261 -19.82 -1.15 8.73
N ARG A 262 -20.39 0.01 8.40
CA ARG A 262 -21.51 0.12 7.47
C ARG A 262 -21.04 0.64 6.11
N LEU A 263 -21.23 -0.18 5.08
CA LEU A 263 -21.05 0.20 3.68
C LEU A 263 -22.39 0.07 2.96
N MET A 264 -22.72 1.06 2.14
CA MET A 264 -23.92 1.05 1.32
C MET A 264 -23.61 0.31 0.02
N LEU A 265 -24.59 -0.35 -0.60
CA LEU A 265 -24.34 -0.99 -1.91
C LEU A 265 -23.89 0.05 -2.96
N ARG A 266 -24.41 1.27 -2.87
CA ARG A 266 -23.97 2.42 -3.69
C ARG A 266 -22.51 2.87 -3.46
N ASP A 267 -21.86 2.43 -2.37
CA ASP A 267 -20.42 2.67 -2.16
C ASP A 267 -19.58 1.78 -3.10
N PHE A 268 -20.11 0.64 -3.56
CA PHE A 268 -19.39 -0.26 -4.47
C PHE A 268 -19.63 0.05 -5.95
N VAL A 269 -20.54 0.97 -6.25
CA VAL A 269 -21.05 1.22 -7.60
C VAL A 269 -20.63 2.61 -8.09
N PRO A 270 -20.18 2.75 -9.36
CA PRO A 270 -19.85 4.04 -9.97
C PRO A 270 -21.02 5.04 -9.94
N ASN A 271 -20.70 6.34 -9.93
CA ASN A 271 -21.70 7.41 -9.82
C ASN A 271 -22.82 7.32 -10.86
N ASP A 272 -22.51 6.92 -12.10
CA ASP A 272 -23.46 6.79 -13.21
C ASP A 272 -24.46 5.62 -13.05
N LEU A 273 -24.21 4.71 -12.11
CA LEU A 273 -25.05 3.55 -11.85
C LEU A 273 -25.74 3.60 -10.48
N LYS A 274 -25.50 4.65 -9.68
CA LYS A 274 -26.08 4.78 -8.33
C LYS A 274 -27.60 4.85 -8.31
N GLU A 275 -28.21 5.43 -9.35
CA GLU A 275 -29.67 5.52 -9.47
C GLU A 275 -30.35 4.15 -9.65
N LYS A 276 -29.59 3.12 -10.05
CA LYS A 276 -30.08 1.74 -10.20
C LYS A 276 -30.04 0.95 -8.90
N VAL A 277 -29.51 1.54 -7.82
CA VAL A 277 -29.31 0.87 -6.54
C VAL A 277 -30.18 1.54 -5.51
N ASP A 278 -30.97 0.74 -4.80
CA ASP A 278 -31.76 1.25 -3.68
C ASP A 278 -30.83 1.91 -2.64
N PRO A 279 -31.10 3.18 -2.28
CA PRO A 279 -30.30 3.90 -1.31
C PRO A 279 -30.13 3.16 0.02
N ASP A 280 -31.10 2.38 0.47
CA ASP A 280 -31.14 1.85 1.84
C ASP A 280 -30.46 0.49 2.00
N ILE A 281 -30.06 -0.15 0.88
CA ILE A 281 -29.32 -1.40 0.91
C ILE A 281 -27.91 -1.14 1.45
N SER A 282 -27.63 -1.77 2.59
CA SER A 282 -26.33 -1.68 3.26
C SER A 282 -25.89 -3.02 3.83
N ILE A 283 -24.57 -3.19 3.91
CA ILE A 283 -23.91 -4.26 4.64
C ILE A 283 -23.38 -3.69 5.96
N LEU A 284 -23.52 -4.45 7.05
CA LEU A 284 -23.08 -4.05 8.39
C LEU A 284 -22.25 -5.15 9.05
N ILE A 285 -20.95 -4.94 9.18
CA ILE A 285 -20.12 -5.70 10.13
C ILE A 285 -20.23 -5.01 11.47
N ASN A 286 -21.02 -5.57 12.39
CA ASN A 286 -21.15 -4.95 13.71
C ASN A 286 -19.83 -5.01 14.50
N SER A 287 -19.70 -4.15 15.51
CA SER A 287 -18.50 -4.07 16.34
C SER A 287 -18.13 -5.39 17.01
N GLY A 288 -19.11 -6.21 17.40
CA GLY A 288 -18.87 -7.52 18.01
C GLY A 288 -18.18 -8.48 17.04
N GLU A 289 -18.66 -8.53 15.80
CA GLU A 289 -18.10 -9.36 14.75
C GLU A 289 -16.70 -8.88 14.33
N LEU A 290 -16.49 -7.57 14.18
CA LEU A 290 -15.15 -7.00 13.94
C LEU A 290 -14.18 -7.36 15.08
N CYS A 291 -14.61 -7.27 16.34
CA CYS A 291 -13.79 -7.68 17.48
C CYS A 291 -13.48 -9.18 17.46
N ARG A 292 -14.43 -10.01 17.03
CA ARG A 292 -14.24 -11.47 16.91
C ARG A 292 -13.18 -11.81 15.85
N LEU A 293 -13.27 -11.21 14.66
CA LEU A 293 -12.29 -11.40 13.58
C LEU A 293 -10.88 -10.97 14.02
N LEU A 294 -10.77 -9.82 14.68
CA LEU A 294 -9.50 -9.34 15.21
C LEU A 294 -8.97 -10.24 16.34
N GLY A 295 -9.82 -10.64 17.28
CA GLY A 295 -9.45 -11.49 18.41
C GLY A 295 -8.94 -12.87 17.98
N ALA A 296 -9.56 -13.48 16.96
CA ALA A 296 -9.08 -14.73 16.37
C ALA A 296 -7.66 -14.60 15.79
N THR A 297 -7.38 -13.46 15.18
CA THR A 297 -6.07 -13.15 14.61
C THR A 297 -5.02 -12.92 15.70
N GLU A 298 -5.37 -12.14 16.73
CA GLU A 298 -4.50 -11.90 17.89
C GLU A 298 -4.14 -13.20 18.62
N GLU A 299 -5.12 -14.08 18.80
CA GLU A 299 -4.91 -15.38 19.46
C GLU A 299 -4.01 -16.30 18.64
N ARG A 300 -4.15 -16.30 17.31
CA ARG A 300 -3.24 -17.04 16.43
C ARG A 300 -1.80 -16.55 16.57
N GLU A 301 -1.57 -15.24 16.53
CA GLU A 301 -0.24 -14.66 16.71
C GLU A 301 0.34 -14.99 18.09
N ARG A 302 -0.47 -14.94 19.14
CA ARG A 302 -0.07 -15.36 20.50
C ARG A 302 0.40 -16.82 20.51
N LYS A 303 -0.37 -17.72 19.90
CA LYS A 303 0.00 -19.15 19.79
C LYS A 303 1.27 -19.37 18.98
N ILE A 304 1.48 -18.61 17.89
CA ILE A 304 2.72 -18.67 17.10
C ILE A 304 3.90 -18.26 17.98
N ALA A 305 3.80 -17.12 18.66
CA ALA A 305 4.85 -16.59 19.52
C ALA A 305 5.17 -17.52 20.71
N ALA A 306 4.16 -18.22 21.24
CA ALA A 306 4.31 -19.19 22.32
C ALA A 306 4.76 -20.58 21.85
N GLY A 307 4.86 -20.83 20.54
CA GLY A 307 5.17 -22.15 19.99
C GLY A 307 4.07 -23.21 20.22
N GLU A 308 2.84 -22.77 20.48
CA GLU A 308 1.69 -23.63 20.84
C GLU A 308 0.98 -24.22 19.61
N LEU A 309 1.34 -23.80 18.39
CA LEU A 309 0.76 -24.36 17.18
C LEU A 309 1.37 -25.73 16.88
N ILE A 310 0.50 -26.74 16.86
CA ILE A 310 0.85 -28.12 16.52
C ILE A 310 1.30 -28.15 15.06
N ILE A 311 2.60 -28.36 14.83
CA ILE A 311 3.10 -28.86 13.56
C ILE A 311 2.73 -30.33 13.55
N THR A 312 1.66 -30.72 12.86
CA THR A 312 1.41 -32.13 12.61
C THR A 312 2.52 -32.61 11.68
N PRO A 313 3.40 -33.53 12.09
CA PRO A 313 4.35 -34.10 11.15
C PRO A 313 3.55 -34.74 10.00
N PRO A 314 4.03 -34.67 8.75
CA PRO A 314 3.37 -35.33 7.63
C PRO A 314 3.09 -36.79 7.99
N GLN A 315 1.89 -37.29 7.70
CA GLN A 315 1.48 -38.67 8.00
C GLN A 315 2.24 -39.74 7.17
N SER A 316 3.31 -39.37 6.48
CA SER A 316 4.06 -40.23 5.57
C SER A 316 5.57 -40.05 5.74
N MET A 317 6.29 -41.17 5.56
CA MET A 317 7.75 -41.32 5.51
C MET A 317 8.40 -40.51 4.38
N PHE A 318 8.23 -39.19 4.36
CA PHE A 318 9.03 -38.34 3.50
C PHE A 318 10.28 -37.91 4.24
N CYS A 319 11.42 -38.47 3.84
CA CYS A 319 12.71 -37.85 4.12
C CYS A 319 12.76 -36.54 3.34
N VAL A 320 12.65 -35.40 4.02
CA VAL A 320 12.92 -34.10 3.40
C VAL A 320 14.40 -34.08 3.06
N GLU A 321 14.74 -33.97 1.77
CA GLU A 321 16.12 -33.80 1.35
C GLU A 321 16.68 -32.57 2.08
N LYS A 322 17.78 -32.74 2.82
CA LYS A 322 18.45 -31.60 3.45
C LYS A 322 18.86 -30.66 2.34
N TRP A 323 18.19 -29.52 2.26
CA TRP A 323 18.61 -28.41 1.42
C TRP A 323 20.10 -28.19 1.65
N ARG A 324 20.91 -28.37 0.59
CA ARG A 324 22.32 -27.99 0.65
C ARG A 324 22.35 -26.49 0.84
N GLU A 325 22.71 -26.08 2.05
CA GLU A 325 22.96 -24.70 2.38
C GLU A 325 24.03 -24.21 1.40
N THR A 326 23.61 -23.42 0.41
CA THR A 326 24.53 -22.89 -0.57
C THR A 326 25.44 -21.93 0.20
N GLN A 327 26.74 -22.18 0.18
CA GLN A 327 27.72 -21.32 0.83
C GLN A 327 27.44 -19.87 0.39
N PRO A 328 27.29 -18.90 1.31
CA PRO A 328 26.98 -17.53 0.93
C PRO A 328 28.13 -16.96 0.11
N GLN A 329 27.97 -16.92 -1.21
CA GLN A 329 28.89 -16.22 -2.10
C GLN A 329 28.83 -14.72 -1.80
N PRO A 330 29.95 -13.98 -1.95
CA PRO A 330 30.01 -12.56 -1.64
C PRO A 330 29.05 -11.71 -2.50
N VAL A 331 27.86 -11.49 -1.93
CA VAL A 331 26.94 -10.34 -1.90
C VAL A 331 26.65 -9.51 -3.17
N TYR A 332 27.52 -9.35 -4.18
CA TYR A 332 27.33 -8.31 -5.21
C TYR A 332 27.29 -8.77 -6.67
N GLU A 333 27.64 -10.02 -6.99
CA GLU A 333 27.66 -10.50 -8.38
C GLU A 333 26.33 -11.11 -8.86
N GLU A 334 25.53 -11.69 -7.96
CA GLU A 334 24.30 -12.43 -8.34
C GLU A 334 23.16 -11.54 -8.85
N ASP A 335 23.11 -10.27 -8.43
CA ASP A 335 21.94 -9.40 -8.67
C ASP A 335 22.10 -8.48 -9.88
N LYS A 336 23.22 -8.59 -10.63
CA LYS A 336 23.66 -7.61 -11.65
C LYS A 336 23.79 -6.16 -11.13
N PHE A 337 23.62 -5.93 -9.83
CA PHE A 337 23.82 -4.65 -9.16
C PHE A 337 25.16 -4.64 -8.42
N VAL A 338 26.13 -3.91 -8.98
CA VAL A 338 27.39 -3.63 -8.30
C VAL A 338 27.22 -2.34 -7.50
N PHE A 339 27.22 -2.46 -6.17
CA PHE A 339 27.21 -1.30 -5.27
C PHE A 339 28.64 -0.91 -4.90
N SER A 340 28.94 0.38 -4.93
CA SER A 340 30.18 0.97 -4.45
C SER A 340 30.29 0.90 -2.93
N GLU A 341 31.53 0.99 -2.40
CA GLU A 341 31.74 1.06 -0.94
C GLU A 341 30.98 2.21 -0.28
N GLU A 342 30.81 3.33 -0.99
CA GLU A 342 30.12 4.50 -0.46
C GLU A 342 28.62 4.24 -0.26
N GLU A 343 27.98 3.58 -1.24
CA GLU A 343 26.57 3.20 -1.13
C GLU A 343 26.33 2.22 0.03
N LEU A 344 27.26 1.27 0.24
CA LEU A 344 27.22 0.34 1.36
C LEU A 344 27.42 1.04 2.71
N LYS A 345 28.33 2.02 2.79
CA LYS A 345 28.54 2.83 4.00
C LYS A 345 27.32 3.69 4.33
N VAL A 346 26.67 4.28 3.33
CA VAL A 346 25.43 5.06 3.49
C VAL A 346 24.29 4.19 4.00
N HIS A 347 24.11 2.99 3.43
CA HIS A 347 23.10 2.04 3.89
C HIS A 347 23.34 1.60 5.33
N LYS A 348 24.57 1.22 5.68
CA LYS A 348 24.93 0.84 7.05
C LYS A 348 24.64 1.95 8.06
N ARG A 349 25.01 3.21 7.76
CA ARG A 349 24.69 4.38 8.60
C ARG A 349 23.18 4.56 8.78
N TYR A 350 22.39 4.31 7.73
CA TYR A 350 20.93 4.37 7.83
C TYR A 350 20.38 3.32 8.81
N LEU A 351 20.85 2.08 8.73
CA LEU A 351 20.43 1.03 9.65
C LEU A 351 20.77 1.37 11.10
N ASP A 352 21.98 1.88 11.34
CA ASP A 352 22.46 2.30 12.66
C ASP A 352 21.64 3.49 13.22
N SER A 353 21.16 4.38 12.35
CA SER A 353 20.35 5.54 12.75
C SER A 353 18.93 5.17 13.19
N ARG A 354 18.36 4.07 12.68
CA ARG A 354 17.01 3.60 13.08
C ARG A 354 16.93 3.01 14.49
N GLY A 355 18.07 2.69 15.10
CA GLY A 355 18.14 2.40 16.54
C GLY A 355 17.88 3.63 17.43
N ARG A 356 17.73 4.83 16.85
CA ARG A 356 17.45 6.09 17.55
C ARG A 356 16.37 6.89 16.83
N TYR A 357 15.09 6.65 17.14
CA TYR A 357 14.05 7.63 16.84
C TYR A 357 14.04 8.73 17.91
N PRO A 358 14.18 10.02 17.56
CA PRO A 358 13.49 11.08 18.25
C PRO A 358 12.06 11.16 17.69
N GLY A 359 11.07 10.84 18.53
CA GLY A 359 9.71 11.32 18.30
C GLY A 359 9.69 12.86 18.33
N ASN A 360 8.73 13.45 17.62
CA ASN A 360 8.53 14.89 17.43
C ASN A 360 9.49 15.60 16.48
N MET A 361 9.11 15.63 15.20
CA MET A 361 9.26 16.83 14.38
C MET A 361 7.87 17.33 14.04
N GLY A 362 7.36 18.20 14.91
CA GLY A 362 6.03 18.77 14.81
C GLY A 362 5.79 19.78 15.92
N LYS A 363 6.67 20.78 16.03
CA LYS A 363 6.42 22.13 16.59
C LYS A 363 7.75 22.90 16.62
N ALA A 364 8.03 23.64 15.56
CA ALA A 364 8.93 24.78 15.59
C ALA A 364 8.33 25.86 14.70
N GLY A 365 7.83 26.93 15.33
CA GLY A 365 7.22 28.05 14.62
C GLY A 365 6.15 28.81 15.40
N GLU A 366 6.34 29.04 16.69
CA GLU A 366 5.62 30.11 17.40
C GLU A 366 6.53 30.65 18.52
N THR A 367 7.47 31.50 18.13
CA THR A 367 8.26 32.30 19.07
C THR A 367 7.39 33.47 19.54
N ALA A 368 6.96 33.35 20.80
CA ALA A 368 6.35 34.44 21.56
C ALA A 368 7.34 35.61 21.74
N GLN A 369 7.00 36.77 21.20
CA GLN A 369 7.57 38.04 21.67
C GLN A 369 6.85 38.44 22.96
N ARG A 370 7.51 38.19 24.10
CA ARG A 370 7.25 38.90 25.35
C ARG A 370 7.91 40.28 25.27
N GLY A 371 7.13 41.33 25.06
CA GLY A 371 7.48 42.69 25.44
C GLY A 371 6.87 43.01 26.79
N ARG A 372 7.71 43.22 27.82
CA ARG A 372 7.29 43.79 29.11
C ARG A 372 7.19 45.31 28.98
N GLY A 373 6.05 45.85 29.44
CA GLY A 373 6.00 47.03 30.31
C GLY A 373 6.17 48.41 29.67
N SER A 374 5.10 49.19 29.68
CA SER A 374 5.06 50.46 30.42
C SER A 374 3.63 50.96 30.56
N VAL A 375 3.26 51.22 31.82
CA VAL A 375 2.08 51.95 32.27
C VAL A 375 2.36 53.45 32.14
N LYS A 376 1.38 54.20 31.64
CA LYS A 376 1.02 55.63 31.85
C LYS A 376 -0.18 55.85 30.91
N GLY A 377 -1.39 56.23 31.30
CA GLY A 377 -1.80 57.24 32.28
C GLY A 377 -2.36 58.43 31.49
N GLU A 378 -3.64 58.78 31.74
CA GLU A 378 -4.37 60.01 31.30
C GLU A 378 -4.74 60.03 29.79
N ASP A 379 -5.97 60.28 29.33
CA ASP A 379 -7.24 60.80 29.87
C ASP A 379 -8.44 60.02 29.30
#